data_AF-A0A6N7VM99-F1
#
_entry.id   AF-A0A6N7VM99-F1
#
_cell.length_a   1.000
_cell.length_b   1.000
_cell.length_c   1.000
_cell.angle_alpha   90.00
_cell.angle_beta   90.00
_cell.angle_gamma   90.00
#
_symmetry.space_group_name_H-M   'P 1'
#
loop_
_entity.id
_entity.type
_entity.pdbx_description
1 polymer ?
#
loop_
_entity_poly.entity_id
_entity_poly.type
_entity_poly.pdbx_seq_one_letter_code
_entity_poly.pdbx_strand_id
1 'polypeptide(L)'
;MIRKLKYKKDMELLNTMVLYNTLLKEAFKTKSKTNLKLNVPSFKTEELTMITELKIVLNCLKHNYKQLIRYLNDEEYSPLMKVIYLSTPDCYPVHLKISLKEYFNFDLYVNKEELFKNNTPVLTNKW
;
A
#
# COMPACT_ATOMS: atom_id res chain seq x y z
N MET A 1 3.40 -1.58 -9.35
CA MET A 1 2.70 -0.90 -10.48
C MET A 1 2.53 0.60 -10.19
N ILE A 2 2.71 1.51 -11.17
CA ILE A 2 2.47 2.95 -10.98
C ILE A 2 1.02 3.31 -11.34
N ARG A 3 0.24 3.75 -10.35
CA ARG A 3 -1.13 4.25 -10.56
C ARG A 3 -1.12 5.70 -11.03
N LYS A 4 -1.79 6.00 -12.15
CA LYS A 4 -1.92 7.36 -12.71
C LYS A 4 -3.38 7.81 -12.74
N LEU A 5 -3.75 8.67 -11.81
CA LEU A 5 -5.02 9.38 -11.80
C LEU A 5 -4.96 10.54 -12.80
N LYS A 6 -6.12 10.84 -13.41
CA LYS A 6 -6.24 11.83 -14.49
C LYS A 6 -6.01 13.27 -14.01
N TYR A 7 -6.33 13.55 -12.74
CA TYR A 7 -6.39 14.91 -12.21
C TYR A 7 -5.20 15.21 -11.32
N LYS A 8 -4.63 16.42 -11.50
CA LYS A 8 -3.39 16.85 -10.85
C LYS A 8 -3.49 16.78 -9.33
N LYS A 9 -4.58 17.29 -8.73
CA LYS A 9 -4.77 17.30 -7.28
C LYS A 9 -4.91 15.90 -6.68
N ASP A 10 -5.67 15.04 -7.34
CA ASP A 10 -5.79 13.63 -6.96
C ASP A 10 -4.41 12.94 -7.00
N MET A 11 -3.59 13.23 -8.02
CA MET A 11 -2.23 12.70 -8.12
C MET A 11 -1.26 13.25 -7.07
N GLU A 12 -1.34 14.54 -6.74
CA GLU A 12 -0.52 15.14 -5.67
C GLU A 12 -0.77 14.41 -4.34
N LEU A 13 -2.04 14.20 -3.98
CA LEU A 13 -2.41 13.47 -2.78
C LEU A 13 -2.01 12.00 -2.83
N LEU A 14 -2.21 11.34 -3.98
CA LEU A 14 -1.81 9.95 -4.16
C LEU A 14 -0.29 9.77 -3.99
N ASN A 15 0.51 10.68 -4.54
CA ASN A 15 1.96 10.65 -4.40
C ASN A 15 2.39 10.78 -2.93
N THR A 16 1.74 11.66 -2.16
CA THR A 16 1.97 11.74 -0.71
C THR A 16 1.61 10.44 0.00
N MET A 17 0.51 9.79 -0.38
CA MET A 17 0.10 8.49 0.19
C MET A 17 1.08 7.37 -0.17
N VAL A 18 1.60 7.33 -1.39
CA VAL A 18 2.66 6.39 -1.81
C VAL A 18 3.94 6.62 -1.02
N LEU A 19 4.34 7.88 -0.83
CA LEU A 19 5.50 8.21 0.00
C LEU A 19 5.31 7.76 1.46
N TYR A 20 4.10 7.97 2.02
CA TYR A 20 3.78 7.50 3.36
C TYR A 20 3.87 5.98 3.48
N ASN A 21 3.45 5.24 2.45
CA ASN A 21 3.60 3.79 2.40
C ASN A 21 5.07 3.35 2.47
N THR A 22 5.96 4.05 1.76
CA THR A 22 7.41 3.82 1.82
C THR A 22 7.95 4.05 3.23
N LEU A 23 7.56 5.16 3.86
CA LEU A 23 7.98 5.45 5.25
C LEU A 23 7.44 4.40 6.23
N LEU A 24 6.20 3.92 6.04
CA LEU A 24 5.65 2.81 6.82
C LEU A 24 6.48 1.54 6.67
N LYS A 25 6.88 1.17 5.45
CA LYS A 25 7.75 0.00 5.24
C LYS A 25 9.05 0.13 6.02
N GLU A 26 9.70 1.28 5.95
CA GLU A 26 10.94 1.52 6.69
C GLU A 26 10.70 1.49 8.21
N ALA A 27 9.57 2.01 8.69
CA ALA A 27 9.17 1.92 10.09
C ALA A 27 9.01 0.47 10.58
N PHE A 28 8.42 -0.41 9.77
CA PHE A 28 8.36 -1.84 10.08
C PHE A 28 9.74 -2.51 10.10
N LYS A 29 10.60 -2.19 9.12
CA LYS A 29 11.97 -2.76 9.04
C LYS A 29 12.83 -2.32 10.23
N THR A 30 12.74 -1.05 10.61
CA THR A 30 13.54 -0.46 11.69
C THR A 30 12.92 -0.61 13.07
N LYS A 31 11.70 -1.18 13.17
CA LYS A 31 10.89 -1.20 14.39
C LYS A 31 10.86 0.18 15.08
N SER A 32 10.57 1.23 14.31
CA SER A 32 10.50 2.61 14.84
C SER A 32 9.45 3.46 14.14
N LYS A 33 8.90 4.47 14.83
CA LYS A 33 7.91 5.43 14.31
C LYS A 33 8.47 6.84 14.04
N THR A 34 9.76 7.07 14.25
CA THR A 34 10.35 8.42 14.29
C THR A 34 10.23 9.20 12.97
N ASN A 35 10.12 8.52 11.82
CA ASN A 35 10.20 9.14 10.50
C ASN A 35 8.87 9.11 9.70
N LEU A 36 7.71 9.10 10.37
CA LEU A 36 6.41 8.99 9.69
C LEU A 36 5.73 10.33 9.35
N LYS A 37 6.37 11.47 9.59
CA LYS A 37 5.77 12.78 9.28
C LYS A 37 5.96 13.13 7.81
N LEU A 38 4.91 13.63 7.17
CA LEU A 38 4.93 14.12 5.80
C LEU A 38 4.19 15.45 5.66
N ASN A 39 4.64 16.26 4.72
CA ASN A 39 3.89 17.42 4.28
C ASN A 39 2.76 16.95 3.35
N VAL A 40 1.51 17.19 3.76
CA VAL A 40 0.33 16.85 2.96
C VAL A 40 -0.10 18.08 2.17
N PRO A 41 -0.22 18.00 0.84
CA PRO A 41 -0.73 19.10 0.03
C PRO A 41 -2.08 19.57 0.56
N SER A 42 -2.27 20.89 0.64
CA SER A 42 -3.59 21.45 0.93
C SER A 42 -4.54 21.21 -0.26
N PHE A 43 -5.79 20.92 0.05
CA PHE A 43 -6.85 20.70 -0.92
C PHE A 43 -8.20 21.02 -0.31
N LYS A 44 -9.16 21.38 -1.16
CA LYS A 44 -10.59 21.35 -0.90
C LYS A 44 -11.18 20.08 -1.48
N THR A 45 -12.25 19.59 -0.88
CA THR A 45 -12.89 18.35 -1.33
C THR A 45 -13.44 18.47 -2.75
N GLU A 46 -13.94 19.65 -3.13
CA GLU A 46 -14.43 19.95 -4.50
C GLU A 46 -13.35 19.90 -5.59
N GLU A 47 -12.06 19.95 -5.24
CA GLU A 47 -10.95 19.83 -6.20
C GLU A 47 -10.61 18.37 -6.54
N LEU A 48 -11.20 17.41 -5.82
CA LEU A 48 -10.92 15.99 -5.95
C LEU A 48 -12.00 15.29 -6.75
N THR A 49 -11.58 14.57 -7.78
CA THR A 49 -12.51 13.81 -8.64
C THR A 49 -12.51 12.32 -8.33
N MET A 50 -11.42 11.83 -7.71
CA MET A 50 -11.21 10.42 -7.38
C MET A 50 -11.28 10.18 -5.87
N ILE A 51 -12.15 10.92 -5.16
CA ILE A 51 -12.28 10.88 -3.70
C ILE A 51 -12.46 9.45 -3.17
N THR A 52 -13.27 8.65 -3.85
CA THR A 52 -13.55 7.26 -3.43
C THR A 52 -12.28 6.41 -3.42
N GLU A 53 -11.47 6.49 -4.48
CA GLU A 53 -10.18 5.79 -4.55
C GLU A 53 -9.19 6.32 -3.50
N LEU A 54 -9.08 7.64 -3.34
CA LEU A 54 -8.21 8.23 -2.32
C LEU A 54 -8.60 7.80 -0.89
N LYS A 55 -9.91 7.67 -0.60
CA LYS A 55 -10.41 7.14 0.67
C LYS A 55 -10.02 5.67 0.88
N ILE A 56 -10.08 4.86 -0.18
CA ILE A 56 -9.66 3.45 -0.14
C ILE A 56 -8.18 3.34 0.20
N VAL A 57 -7.34 4.13 -0.46
CA VAL A 57 -5.89 4.20 -0.19
C VAL A 57 -5.64 4.65 1.25
N LEU A 58 -6.28 5.73 1.70
CA LEU A 58 -6.12 6.24 3.06
C LEU A 58 -6.50 5.19 4.11
N ASN A 59 -7.58 4.44 3.88
CA ASN A 59 -8.01 3.38 4.79
C ASN A 59 -7.03 2.21 4.85
N CYS A 60 -6.38 1.89 3.73
CA CYS A 60 -5.28 0.93 3.68
C CYS A 60 -4.10 1.38 4.55
N LEU A 61 -3.66 2.64 4.40
CA LEU A 61 -2.54 3.20 5.17
C LEU A 61 -2.86 3.31 6.67
N LYS A 62 -4.09 3.73 7.03
CA LYS A 62 -4.56 3.76 8.42
C LYS A 62 -4.53 2.38 9.06
N HIS A 63 -4.95 1.34 8.33
CA HIS A 63 -4.87 -0.03 8.78
C HIS A 63 -3.41 -0.42 9.04
N ASN A 64 -2.52 -0.23 8.05
CA ASN A 64 -1.11 -0.59 8.16
C ASN A 64 -0.39 0.14 9.30
N TYR A 65 -0.70 1.42 9.54
CA TYR A 65 -0.19 2.14 10.70
C TYR A 65 -0.66 1.53 12.03
N LYS A 66 -1.93 1.15 12.15
CA LYS A 66 -2.42 0.44 13.35
C LYS A 66 -1.70 -0.89 13.58
N GLN A 67 -1.38 -1.61 12.49
CA GLN A 67 -0.58 -2.83 12.56
C GLN A 67 0.83 -2.55 13.07
N LEU A 68 1.45 -1.45 12.62
CA LEU A 68 2.77 -1.03 13.11
C LEU A 68 2.75 -0.79 14.62
N ILE A 69 1.75 -0.06 15.13
CA ILE A 69 1.67 0.22 16.58
C ILE A 69 1.61 -1.08 17.40
N ARG A 70 0.86 -2.08 16.93
CA ARG A 70 0.81 -3.39 17.59
C ARG A 70 2.15 -4.11 17.50
N TYR A 71 2.76 -4.12 16.32
CA TYR A 71 4.06 -4.74 16.06
C TYR A 71 5.21 -4.15 16.87
N LEU A 72 5.12 -2.87 17.24
CA LEU A 72 6.11 -2.23 18.12
C LEU A 72 5.94 -2.59 19.60
N ASN A 73 4.72 -2.97 20.01
CA ASN A 73 4.39 -3.22 21.41
C ASN A 73 4.46 -4.72 21.80
N ASP A 74 4.48 -5.61 20.80
CA ASP A 74 4.40 -7.06 20.99
C ASP A 74 5.36 -7.73 19.99
N GLU A 75 6.35 -8.46 20.52
CA GLU A 75 7.38 -9.10 19.72
C GLU A 75 6.89 -10.36 18.97
N GLU A 76 5.86 -11.02 19.50
CA GLU A 76 5.27 -12.22 18.88
C GLU A 76 4.18 -11.88 17.87
N TYR A 77 3.76 -10.61 17.83
CA TYR A 77 2.73 -10.15 16.93
C TYR A 77 3.15 -10.29 15.46
N SER A 78 2.31 -10.99 14.69
CA SER A 78 2.46 -11.11 13.23
C SER A 78 1.48 -10.19 12.51
N PRO A 79 1.95 -9.08 11.89
CA PRO A 79 1.07 -8.11 11.24
C PRO A 79 0.42 -8.66 9.97
N LEU A 80 -0.88 -8.40 9.82
CA LEU A 80 -1.58 -8.64 8.56
C LEU A 80 -1.79 -7.31 7.85
N MET A 81 -1.05 -7.12 6.77
CA MET A 81 -0.96 -5.88 6.03
C MET A 81 -2.04 -5.78 4.96
N LYS A 82 -2.30 -4.56 4.50
CA LYS A 82 -3.13 -4.30 3.32
C LYS A 82 -2.32 -3.63 2.22
N VAL A 83 -2.67 -3.95 0.99
CA VAL A 83 -2.30 -3.24 -0.24
C VAL A 83 -3.54 -3.00 -1.09
N ILE A 84 -3.42 -2.16 -2.11
CA ILE A 84 -4.49 -1.90 -3.07
C ILE A 84 -4.34 -2.83 -4.26
N TYR A 85 -5.30 -3.70 -4.48
CA TYR A 85 -5.32 -4.57 -5.66
C TYR A 85 -6.11 -3.94 -6.80
N LEU A 86 -5.52 -4.01 -8.00
CA LEU A 86 -6.13 -3.66 -9.26
C LEU A 86 -6.00 -4.82 -10.26
N SER A 87 -7.12 -5.41 -10.67
CA SER A 87 -7.14 -6.48 -11.68
C SER A 87 -6.67 -6.01 -13.06
N THR A 88 -7.05 -4.79 -13.43
CA THR A 88 -6.58 -4.02 -14.59
C THR A 88 -6.38 -2.56 -14.16
N PRO A 89 -5.63 -1.74 -14.91
CA PRO A 89 -5.40 -0.35 -14.54
C PRO A 89 -6.68 0.44 -14.30
N ASP A 90 -7.74 0.24 -15.09
CA ASP A 90 -8.96 1.05 -14.99
C ASP A 90 -10.03 0.47 -14.06
N CYS A 91 -9.74 -0.62 -13.35
CA CYS A 91 -10.72 -1.24 -12.47
C CYS A 91 -10.86 -0.53 -11.12
N TYR A 92 -11.92 -0.89 -10.39
CA TYR A 92 -12.16 -0.39 -9.05
C TYR A 92 -11.12 -0.96 -8.05
N PRO A 93 -10.44 -0.12 -7.25
CA PRO A 93 -9.46 -0.58 -6.28
C PRO A 93 -10.10 -1.33 -5.11
N VAL A 94 -9.50 -2.45 -4.72
CA VAL A 94 -9.95 -3.23 -3.55
C VAL A 94 -8.80 -3.47 -2.59
N HIS A 95 -9.12 -3.68 -1.30
CA HIS A 95 -8.10 -4.06 -0.32
C HIS A 95 -7.76 -5.54 -0.47
N LEU A 96 -6.46 -5.83 -0.61
CA LEU A 96 -5.93 -7.18 -0.49
C LEU A 96 -5.14 -7.30 0.81
N LYS A 97 -5.38 -8.38 1.56
CA LYS A 97 -4.64 -8.69 2.78
C LYS A 97 -3.43 -9.55 2.43
N ILE A 98 -2.28 -9.22 3.00
CA ILE A 98 -1.01 -9.89 2.75
C ILE A 98 -0.19 -9.96 4.04
N SER A 99 0.77 -10.88 4.10
CA SER A 99 1.73 -10.94 5.20
C SER A 99 2.69 -9.73 5.19
N LEU A 100 3.34 -9.46 6.32
CA LEU A 100 4.39 -8.43 6.38
C LEU A 100 5.54 -8.70 5.39
N LYS A 101 5.91 -9.98 5.19
CA LYS A 101 6.96 -10.39 4.23
C LYS A 101 6.58 -9.99 2.80
N GLU A 102 5.36 -10.30 2.38
CA GLU A 102 4.85 -9.92 1.07
C GLU A 102 4.75 -8.40 0.92
N TYR A 103 4.32 -7.71 1.98
CA TYR A 103 4.20 -6.25 1.97
C TYR A 103 5.53 -5.56 1.66
N PHE A 104 6.67 -6.09 2.12
CA PHE A 104 7.96 -5.52 1.74
C PHE A 104 8.25 -5.61 0.24
N ASN A 105 7.78 -6.66 -0.42
CA ASN A 105 8.02 -6.92 -1.84
C ASN A 105 7.02 -6.22 -2.77
N PHE A 106 5.90 -5.72 -2.25
CA PHE A 106 4.84 -5.12 -3.06
C PHE A 106 4.75 -3.61 -2.93
N ASP A 107 4.53 -2.92 -4.04
CA ASP A 107 4.14 -1.51 -3.99
C ASP A 107 2.78 -1.32 -3.29
N LEU A 108 2.40 -0.07 -3.05
CA LEU A 108 1.07 0.25 -2.52
C LEU A 108 -0.06 -0.30 -3.41
N TYR A 109 0.16 -0.30 -4.72
CA TYR A 109 -0.73 -0.89 -5.72
C TYR A 109 -0.11 -2.17 -6.29
N VAL A 110 -0.92 -3.22 -6.31
CA VAL A 110 -0.55 -4.56 -6.77
C VAL A 110 -1.49 -5.02 -7.86
N ASN A 111 -0.96 -5.62 -8.91
CA ASN A 111 -1.73 -6.22 -9.98
C ASN A 111 -1.68 -7.76 -9.95
N LYS A 112 -2.42 -8.40 -10.88
CA LYS A 112 -2.44 -9.86 -11.00
C LYS A 112 -1.02 -10.44 -11.19
N GLU A 113 -0.23 -9.85 -12.07
CA GLU A 113 1.10 -10.36 -12.42
C GLU A 113 2.05 -10.33 -11.22
N GLU A 114 2.02 -9.27 -10.41
CA GLU A 114 2.85 -9.12 -9.21
C GLU A 114 2.50 -10.17 -8.15
N LEU A 115 1.22 -10.55 -8.02
CA LEU A 115 0.80 -11.62 -7.12
C LEU A 115 1.29 -13.01 -7.57
N PHE A 116 1.25 -13.28 -8.88
CA PHE A 116 1.59 -14.61 -9.41
C PHE A 116 3.06 -14.78 -9.79
N LYS A 117 3.83 -13.70 -9.98
CA LYS A 117 5.29 -13.78 -10.21
C LYS A 117 6.05 -14.39 -9.03
N ASN A 118 5.58 -14.17 -7.81
CA ASN A 118 6.19 -14.73 -6.60
C ASN A 118 5.76 -16.17 -6.29
N ASN A 119 4.83 -16.74 -7.08
CA ASN A 119 4.27 -18.08 -6.90
C ASN A 119 4.62 -19.03 -8.06
N THR A 120 5.77 -18.86 -8.72
CA THR A 120 6.25 -19.87 -9.66
C THR A 120 7.09 -20.89 -8.89
N PRO A 121 6.55 -22.05 -8.46
CA PRO A 121 7.42 -23.18 -8.23
C PRO A 121 7.99 -23.54 -9.60
N VAL A 122 9.32 -23.66 -9.68
CA VAL A 122 10.00 -24.34 -10.79
C VAL A 122 9.54 -25.79 -10.73
N LEU A 123 8.39 -26.09 -11.33
CA LEU A 123 7.94 -27.43 -11.65
C LEU A 123 8.22 -27.67 -13.12
N THR A 124 9.49 -27.88 -13.45
CA THR A 124 9.84 -28.75 -14.57
C THR A 124 9.97 -30.16 -14.01
N ASN A 125 8.82 -30.79 -13.74
CA ASN A 125 8.79 -32.23 -13.64
C ASN A 125 9.17 -32.78 -15.02
N LYS A 126 10.37 -33.36 -15.09
CA LYS A 126 10.71 -34.35 -16.09
C LYS A 126 9.67 -35.46 -16.03
N TRP A 127 9.04 -35.73 -17.17
CA TRP A 127 8.55 -37.06 -17.54
C TRP A 127 9.17 -37.36 -18.91
#